data_AF-A0A5C3NX53-F1
#
_entry.id   AF-A0A5C3NX53-F1
#
_cell.length_a   1.000
_cell.length_b   1.000
_cell.length_c   1.000
_cell.angle_alpha   90.00
_cell.angle_beta   90.00
_cell.angle_gamma   90.00
#
_symmetry.space_group_name_H-M   'P 1'
#
loop_
_entity.id
_entity.type
_entity.pdbx_description
1 polymer ?
#
loop_
_entity_poly.entity_id
_entity_poly.type
_entity_poly.pdbx_seq_one_letter_code
_entity_poly.pdbx_strand_id
1 'polypeptide(L)'
;MLAASAVNEILTKRSPILPPRLFRTRTTAIILITMFLQSVGLYAAAYYLPAYFQVLGASATGAGVWMLPFSLGSAATSIVVGQVVSRTGHWRPIMWFAWVLITLGWGLMIMLDDRANAAEKVLYPLVAAIGLGSLFQIPLIGLQAAMPPKDMATTTGAYVLSRAFGGTVGVSIGQAVISSELRKRVATIPGLTIDTSPSALAQTVRQIPHIADAAQRAAVTRAYALSIRTLWIVNTPLAGVALLAVLTMRTYKLRNNARHTDHEAREQGISQKDDSTMVETTPAD
;
A
#
# COMPACT_ATOMS: atom_id res chain seq x y z
N MET A 1 0.76 8.80 25.16
CA MET A 1 -0.14 9.51 24.22
C MET A 1 -1.12 8.55 23.56
N LEU A 2 -0.71 7.61 22.68
CA LEU A 2 -1.64 6.73 21.94
C LEU A 2 -2.53 5.81 22.80
N ALA A 3 -1.99 5.17 23.83
CA ALA A 3 -2.79 4.35 24.74
C ALA A 3 -3.81 5.20 25.53
N ALA A 4 -3.43 6.42 25.90
CA ALA A 4 -4.34 7.37 26.54
C ALA A 4 -5.42 7.87 25.57
N SER A 5 -5.10 8.07 24.29
CA SER A 5 -6.08 8.38 23.24
C SER A 5 -7.06 7.22 23.03
N ALA A 6 -6.57 5.98 22.96
CA ALA A 6 -7.40 4.79 22.80
C ALA A 6 -8.30 4.55 24.03
N VAL A 7 -7.77 4.71 25.24
CA VAL A 7 -8.56 4.62 26.49
C VAL A 7 -9.60 5.74 26.57
N ASN A 8 -9.21 6.98 26.23
CA ASN A 8 -10.13 8.11 26.18
C ASN A 8 -11.24 7.91 25.13
N GLU A 9 -10.92 7.31 23.98
CA GLU A 9 -11.87 7.00 22.91
C GLU A 9 -12.82 5.86 23.29
N ILE A 10 -12.37 4.87 24.05
CA ILE A 10 -13.21 3.78 24.58
C ILE A 10 -14.16 4.29 25.68
N LEU A 11 -13.74 5.27 26.48
CA LEU A 11 -14.50 5.78 27.63
C LEU A 11 -15.40 6.98 27.29
N THR A 12 -15.25 7.61 26.12
CA THR A 12 -15.96 8.84 25.76
C THR A 12 -17.38 8.57 25.23
N LYS A 13 -18.37 9.33 25.73
CA LYS A 13 -19.78 9.30 25.28
C LYS A 13 -20.06 10.17 24.03
N ARG A 14 -19.11 11.01 23.59
CA ARG A 14 -19.16 11.81 22.35
C ARG A 14 -18.77 10.94 21.15
N SER A 15 -19.37 11.19 19.97
CA SER A 15 -19.13 10.46 18.72
C SER A 15 -17.66 10.03 18.53
N PRO A 16 -17.32 8.75 18.82
CA PRO A 16 -15.95 8.27 18.70
C PRO A 16 -15.50 8.34 17.25
N ILE A 17 -14.22 8.66 17.01
CA ILE A 17 -13.65 8.70 15.66
C ILE A 17 -13.60 7.26 15.09
N LEU A 18 -13.31 6.28 15.95
CA LEU A 18 -13.41 4.85 15.73
C LEU A 18 -14.45 4.22 16.67
N PRO A 19 -15.75 4.20 16.30
CA PRO A 19 -16.76 3.54 17.09
C PRO A 19 -16.38 2.06 17.29
N PRO A 20 -16.34 1.54 18.53
CA PRO A 20 -16.00 0.13 18.80
C PRO A 20 -16.88 -0.85 18.02
N ARG A 21 -18.11 -0.43 17.69
CA ARG A 21 -19.04 -1.17 16.82
C ARG A 21 -18.49 -1.49 15.42
N LEU A 22 -17.51 -0.74 14.90
CA LEU A 22 -16.87 -1.03 13.62
C LEU A 22 -16.07 -2.34 13.65
N PHE A 23 -15.45 -2.66 14.78
CA PHE A 23 -14.69 -3.90 14.97
C PHE A 23 -15.58 -5.10 15.33
N ARG A 24 -16.89 -4.89 15.52
CA ARG A 24 -17.84 -5.96 15.85
C ARG A 24 -18.07 -6.92 14.68
N THR A 25 -17.88 -6.45 13.45
CA THR A 25 -17.92 -7.32 12.27
C THR A 25 -16.51 -7.76 11.90
N ARG A 26 -16.31 -9.08 11.82
CA ARG A 26 -15.02 -9.70 11.49
C ARG A 26 -14.44 -9.15 10.19
N THR A 27 -15.27 -8.97 9.16
CA THR A 27 -14.85 -8.48 7.84
C THR A 27 -14.28 -7.07 7.90
N THR A 28 -14.92 -6.14 8.61
CA THR A 28 -14.41 -4.76 8.75
C THR A 28 -13.10 -4.72 9.52
N ALA A 29 -13.00 -5.47 10.62
CA ALA A 29 -11.75 -5.55 11.38
C ALA A 29 -10.60 -6.08 10.49
N ILE A 30 -10.84 -7.14 9.71
CA ILE A 30 -9.84 -7.68 8.78
C ILE A 30 -9.48 -6.65 7.70
N ILE A 31 -10.43 -5.92 7.13
CA ILE A 31 -10.13 -4.88 6.13
C ILE A 31 -9.25 -3.78 6.72
N LEU A 32 -9.54 -3.29 7.92
CA LEU A 32 -8.73 -2.25 8.56
C LEU A 32 -7.30 -2.75 8.88
N ILE A 33 -7.16 -3.97 9.39
CA ILE A 33 -5.85 -4.58 9.69
C ILE A 33 -5.05 -4.80 8.39
N THR A 34 -5.67 -5.37 7.37
CA THR A 34 -5.01 -5.65 6.09
C THR A 34 -4.63 -4.35 5.37
N MET A 35 -5.46 -3.32 5.47
CA MET A 35 -5.15 -1.99 4.97
C MET A 35 -3.94 -1.37 5.68
N PHE A 36 -3.86 -1.50 7.01
CA PHE A 36 -2.70 -1.09 7.79
C PHE A 36 -1.43 -1.83 7.32
N LEU A 37 -1.49 -3.16 7.17
CA LEU A 37 -0.35 -3.97 6.71
C LEU A 37 0.07 -3.66 5.27
N GLN A 38 -0.89 -3.44 4.37
CA GLN A 38 -0.63 -2.98 3.01
C GLN A 38 0.10 -1.64 3.03
N SER A 39 -0.32 -0.72 3.90
CA SER A 39 0.28 0.61 4.02
C SER A 39 1.70 0.54 4.57
N VAL A 40 1.95 -0.32 5.57
CA VAL A 40 3.31 -0.62 6.06
C VAL A 40 4.23 -1.04 4.90
N GLY A 41 3.79 -2.00 4.08
CA GLY A 41 4.56 -2.47 2.93
C GLY A 41 4.72 -1.41 1.83
N LEU A 42 3.65 -0.72 1.46
CA LEU A 42 3.66 0.29 0.39
C LEU A 42 4.64 1.43 0.69
N TYR A 43 4.58 1.99 1.90
CA TYR A 43 5.45 3.10 2.28
C TYR A 43 6.89 2.65 2.51
N ALA A 44 7.10 1.40 2.97
CA ALA A 44 8.42 0.79 2.99
C ALA A 44 9.02 0.69 1.57
N ALA A 45 8.29 0.15 0.58
CA ALA A 45 8.77 0.13 -0.80
C ALA A 45 9.01 1.54 -1.36
N ALA A 46 8.07 2.46 -1.15
CA ALA A 46 8.17 3.81 -1.69
C ALA A 46 9.40 4.58 -1.17
N TYR A 47 9.87 4.28 0.05
CA TYR A 47 11.04 4.94 0.63
C TYR A 47 12.35 4.18 0.37
N TYR A 48 12.36 2.86 0.53
CA TYR A 48 13.60 2.07 0.52
C TYR A 48 13.96 1.47 -0.84
N LEU A 49 13.01 1.32 -1.75
CA LEU A 49 13.32 0.82 -3.10
C LEU A 49 14.08 1.86 -3.96
N PRO A 50 13.73 3.18 -3.96
CA PRO A 50 14.58 4.19 -4.58
C PRO A 50 15.95 4.27 -3.91
N ALA A 51 16.00 4.13 -2.57
CA ALA A 51 17.25 4.13 -1.82
C ALA A 51 18.16 2.95 -2.24
N TYR A 52 17.58 1.76 -2.45
CA TYR A 52 18.31 0.61 -2.99
C TYR A 52 18.95 0.92 -4.36
N PHE A 53 18.21 1.52 -5.29
CA PHE A 53 18.80 1.90 -6.58
C PHE A 53 19.90 2.96 -6.45
N GLN A 54 19.74 3.92 -5.55
CA GLN A 54 20.77 4.94 -5.28
C GLN A 54 22.04 4.34 -4.67
N VAL A 55 21.90 3.38 -3.75
CA VAL A 55 23.04 2.64 -3.18
C VAL A 55 23.83 1.95 -4.29
N LEU A 56 23.16 1.39 -5.30
CA LEU A 56 23.81 0.76 -6.45
C LEU A 56 24.42 1.76 -7.46
N GLY A 57 24.41 3.06 -7.14
CA GLY A 57 25.05 4.10 -7.94
C GLY A 57 24.11 4.85 -8.89
N ALA A 58 22.79 4.60 -8.85
CA ALA A 58 21.86 5.43 -9.60
C ALA A 58 21.80 6.85 -8.99
N SER A 59 21.71 7.88 -9.83
CA SER A 59 21.37 9.23 -9.36
C SER A 59 19.95 9.24 -8.77
N ALA A 60 19.61 10.29 -8.01
CA ALA A 60 18.24 10.44 -7.49
C ALA A 60 17.19 10.40 -8.62
N THR A 61 17.48 11.06 -9.75
CA THR A 61 16.65 11.00 -10.95
C THR A 61 16.61 9.60 -11.56
N GLY A 62 17.76 8.92 -11.66
CA GLY A 62 17.84 7.56 -12.19
C GLY A 62 17.07 6.54 -11.35
N ALA A 63 17.13 6.64 -10.03
CA ALA A 63 16.33 5.82 -9.12
C ALA A 63 14.82 6.07 -9.29
N GLY A 64 14.42 7.31 -9.59
CA GLY A 64 13.06 7.64 -9.98
C GLY A 64 12.63 6.96 -11.29
N VAL A 65 13.52 6.90 -12.28
CA VAL A 65 13.27 6.17 -13.54
C VAL A 65 13.10 4.67 -13.29
N TRP A 66 13.95 4.06 -12.46
CA TRP A 66 13.81 2.66 -12.06
C TRP A 66 12.53 2.36 -11.27
N MET A 67 11.93 3.38 -10.65
CA MET A 67 10.66 3.27 -9.96
C MET A 67 9.43 3.34 -10.87
N LEU A 68 9.60 3.76 -12.13
CA LEU A 68 8.48 3.89 -13.09
C LEU A 68 7.71 2.58 -13.29
N PRO A 69 8.34 1.41 -13.51
CA PRO A 69 7.60 0.16 -13.70
C PRO A 69 6.74 -0.20 -12.47
N PHE A 70 7.25 0.05 -11.27
CA PHE A 70 6.50 -0.19 -10.02
C PHE A 70 5.31 0.79 -9.89
N SER A 71 5.53 2.09 -10.10
CA SER A 71 4.48 3.10 -9.99
C SER A 71 3.41 2.97 -11.08
N LEU A 72 3.84 2.80 -12.34
CA LEU A 72 2.93 2.64 -13.47
C LEU A 72 2.22 1.27 -13.43
N GLY A 73 2.93 0.21 -13.05
CA GLY A 73 2.34 -1.13 -12.90
C GLY A 73 1.26 -1.15 -11.83
N SER A 74 1.50 -0.52 -10.68
CA SER A 74 0.48 -0.40 -9.62
C SER A 74 -0.71 0.47 -10.04
N ALA A 75 -0.47 1.59 -10.72
CA ALA A 75 -1.53 2.47 -11.22
C ALA A 75 -2.39 1.78 -12.29
N ALA A 76 -1.77 1.17 -13.29
CA ALA A 76 -2.47 0.44 -14.35
C ALA A 76 -3.29 -0.72 -13.78
N THR A 77 -2.71 -1.49 -12.84
CA THR A 77 -3.42 -2.60 -12.20
C THR A 77 -4.61 -2.09 -11.37
N SER A 78 -4.47 -0.98 -10.65
CA SER A 78 -5.57 -0.37 -9.89
C SER A 78 -6.76 -0.01 -10.79
N ILE A 79 -6.50 0.57 -11.97
CA ILE A 79 -7.54 0.90 -12.95
C ILE A 79 -8.23 -0.37 -13.46
N VAL A 80 -7.45 -1.36 -13.91
CA VAL A 80 -8.00 -2.62 -14.44
C VAL A 80 -8.85 -3.32 -13.40
N VAL A 81 -8.33 -3.46 -12.18
CA VAL A 81 -9.03 -4.09 -11.06
C VAL A 81 -10.31 -3.34 -10.71
N GLY A 82 -10.28 -2.00 -10.67
CA GLY A 82 -11.46 -1.18 -10.44
C GLY A 82 -12.57 -1.44 -11.45
N GLN A 83 -12.22 -1.48 -12.75
CA GLN A 83 -13.15 -1.79 -13.84
C GLN A 83 -13.70 -3.22 -13.73
N VAL A 84 -12.83 -4.20 -13.43
CA VAL A 84 -13.24 -5.60 -13.25
C VAL A 84 -14.21 -5.73 -12.07
N VAL A 85 -13.93 -5.11 -10.93
CA VAL A 85 -14.82 -5.14 -9.76
C VAL A 85 -16.15 -4.45 -10.07
N SER A 86 -16.12 -3.30 -10.75
CA SER A 86 -17.33 -2.56 -11.13
C SER A 86 -18.25 -3.38 -12.03
N ARG A 87 -17.70 -4.13 -12.98
CA ARG A 87 -18.49 -4.98 -13.90
C ARG A 87 -18.93 -6.30 -13.27
N THR A 88 -18.05 -6.95 -12.50
CA THR A 88 -18.32 -8.29 -11.97
C THR A 88 -19.07 -8.28 -10.64
N GLY A 89 -18.92 -7.22 -9.84
CA GLY A 89 -19.40 -7.19 -8.45
C GLY A 89 -18.65 -8.13 -7.49
N HIS A 90 -17.57 -8.79 -7.93
CA HIS A 90 -16.85 -9.80 -7.16
C HIS A 90 -15.51 -9.24 -6.63
N TRP A 91 -15.53 -8.62 -5.46
CA TRP A 91 -14.33 -8.00 -4.86
C TRP A 91 -13.45 -8.99 -4.06
N ARG A 92 -14.06 -10.01 -3.43
CA ARG A 92 -13.36 -10.93 -2.50
C ARG A 92 -12.29 -11.82 -3.19
N PRO A 93 -12.55 -12.47 -4.34
CA PRO A 93 -11.54 -13.29 -5.01
C PRO A 93 -10.33 -12.47 -5.47
N ILE A 94 -10.57 -11.25 -5.92
CA ILE A 94 -9.50 -10.35 -6.38
C ILE A 94 -8.64 -9.92 -5.19
N MET A 95 -9.24 -9.74 -4.00
CA MET A 95 -8.47 -9.46 -2.80
C MET A 95 -7.55 -10.62 -2.40
N TRP A 96 -7.99 -11.87 -2.56
CA TRP A 96 -7.13 -13.04 -2.34
C TRP A 96 -5.94 -13.05 -3.29
N PHE A 97 -6.22 -12.89 -4.58
CA PHE A 97 -5.19 -12.86 -5.61
C PHE A 97 -4.19 -11.73 -5.38
N ALA A 98 -4.67 -10.54 -5.00
CA ALA A 98 -3.82 -9.40 -4.68
C ALA A 98 -2.87 -9.69 -3.51
N TRP A 99 -3.35 -10.29 -2.42
CA TRP A 99 -2.48 -10.66 -1.29
C TRP A 99 -1.50 -11.77 -1.63
N VAL A 100 -1.87 -12.74 -2.47
CA VAL A 100 -0.92 -13.74 -3.00
C VAL A 100 0.19 -13.05 -3.79
N LEU A 101 -0.14 -12.13 -4.70
CA LEU A 101 0.84 -11.38 -5.48
C LEU A 101 1.74 -10.50 -4.62
N ILE A 102 1.20 -9.85 -3.58
CA ILE A 102 1.99 -9.05 -2.65
C ILE A 102 2.99 -9.93 -1.91
N THR A 103 2.54 -11.06 -1.34
CA THR A 103 3.43 -11.99 -0.62
C THR A 103 4.51 -12.55 -1.55
N LEU A 104 4.14 -12.93 -2.77
CA LEU A 104 5.10 -13.38 -3.78
C LEU A 104 6.08 -12.26 -4.16
N GLY A 105 5.58 -11.04 -4.39
CA GLY A 105 6.39 -9.88 -4.74
C GLY A 105 7.41 -9.53 -3.67
N TRP A 106 6.99 -9.47 -2.40
CA TRP A 106 7.94 -9.27 -1.29
C TRP A 106 8.95 -10.40 -1.19
N GLY A 107 8.52 -11.65 -1.39
CA GLY A 107 9.39 -12.82 -1.40
C GLY A 107 10.44 -12.77 -2.52
N LEU A 108 10.05 -12.36 -3.73
CA LEU A 108 10.96 -12.16 -4.86
C LEU A 108 11.93 -11.00 -4.58
N MET A 109 11.47 -9.92 -3.95
CA MET A 109 12.33 -8.80 -3.57
C MET A 109 13.42 -9.19 -2.56
N ILE A 110 13.29 -10.31 -1.84
CA ILE A 110 14.39 -10.85 -1.00
C ILE A 110 15.61 -11.22 -1.86
N MET A 111 15.44 -11.53 -3.14
CA MET A 111 16.54 -11.86 -4.05
C MET A 111 17.25 -10.62 -4.62
N LEU A 112 16.78 -9.39 -4.37
CA LEU A 112 17.49 -8.16 -4.74
C LEU A 112 18.74 -8.00 -3.86
N ASP A 113 19.89 -8.43 -4.38
CA ASP A 113 21.21 -8.15 -3.83
C ASP A 113 21.93 -7.06 -4.66
N ASP A 114 23.17 -6.72 -4.28
CA ASP A 114 24.04 -5.78 -5.00
C ASP A 114 24.33 -6.21 -6.46
N ARG A 115 24.26 -7.51 -6.73
CA ARG A 115 24.54 -8.13 -8.04
C ARG A 115 23.29 -8.39 -8.89
N ALA A 116 22.11 -7.96 -8.45
CA ALA A 116 20.88 -8.20 -9.19
C ALA A 116 20.95 -7.61 -10.62
N ASN A 117 20.47 -8.38 -11.60
CA ASN A 117 20.46 -7.94 -12.99
C ASN A 117 19.34 -6.90 -13.23
N ALA A 118 19.33 -6.27 -14.42
CA ALA A 118 18.35 -5.25 -14.75
C ALA A 118 16.90 -5.78 -14.78
N ALA A 119 16.70 -7.03 -15.20
CA ALA A 119 15.38 -7.65 -15.27
C ALA A 119 14.82 -7.93 -13.87
N GLU A 120 15.62 -8.43 -12.93
CA GLU A 120 15.23 -8.68 -11.53
C GLU A 120 14.80 -7.38 -10.83
N LYS A 121 15.58 -6.31 -11.06
CA LYS A 121 15.31 -4.95 -10.55
C LYS A 121 13.98 -4.37 -11.03
N VAL A 122 13.43 -4.86 -12.15
CA VAL A 122 12.16 -4.40 -12.71
C VAL A 122 11.04 -5.38 -12.41
N LEU A 123 11.23 -6.67 -12.68
CA LEU A 123 10.21 -7.71 -12.59
C LEU A 123 9.80 -7.98 -11.15
N TYR A 124 10.73 -8.07 -10.20
CA TYR A 124 10.37 -8.41 -8.83
C TYR A 124 9.54 -7.29 -8.17
N PRO A 125 9.93 -6.00 -8.25
CA PRO A 125 9.07 -4.93 -7.80
C PRO A 125 7.76 -4.83 -8.60
N LEU A 126 7.76 -5.12 -9.91
CA LEU A 126 6.53 -5.10 -10.72
C LEU A 126 5.49 -6.10 -10.20
N VAL A 127 5.90 -7.32 -9.84
CA VAL A 127 4.98 -8.32 -9.23
C VAL A 127 4.36 -7.77 -7.94
N ALA A 128 5.19 -7.18 -7.05
CA ALA A 128 4.70 -6.53 -5.84
C ALA A 128 3.75 -5.35 -6.15
N ALA A 129 4.06 -4.56 -7.18
CA ALA A 129 3.27 -3.42 -7.63
C ALA A 129 1.89 -3.82 -8.14
N ILE A 130 1.77 -4.91 -8.88
CA ILE A 130 0.48 -5.44 -9.37
C ILE A 130 -0.40 -5.81 -8.16
N GLY A 131 0.16 -6.53 -7.19
CA GLY A 131 -0.55 -6.87 -5.96
C GLY A 131 -0.99 -5.63 -5.17
N LEU A 132 -0.07 -4.69 -4.94
CA LEU A 132 -0.34 -3.42 -4.24
C LEU A 132 -1.39 -2.57 -4.95
N GLY A 133 -1.28 -2.46 -6.29
CA GLY A 133 -2.20 -1.74 -7.17
C GLY A 133 -3.64 -2.24 -7.02
N SER A 134 -3.80 -3.57 -7.01
CA SER A 134 -5.10 -4.22 -6.82
C SER A 134 -5.76 -3.82 -5.50
N LEU A 135 -4.98 -3.66 -4.43
CA LEU A 135 -5.49 -3.31 -3.11
C LEU A 135 -5.75 -1.80 -2.90
N PHE A 136 -5.58 -0.92 -3.90
CA PHE A 136 -5.92 0.50 -3.70
C PHE A 136 -7.43 0.74 -3.58
N GLN A 137 -8.24 0.02 -4.38
CA GLN A 137 -9.69 0.22 -4.42
C GLN A 137 -10.47 -0.90 -3.71
N ILE A 138 -10.04 -2.16 -3.84
CA ILE A 138 -10.79 -3.33 -3.36
C ILE A 138 -11.13 -3.26 -1.86
N PRO A 139 -10.20 -2.94 -0.95
CA PRO A 139 -10.50 -2.97 0.48
C PRO A 139 -11.59 -1.95 0.85
N LEU A 140 -11.56 -0.76 0.24
CA LEU A 140 -12.59 0.26 0.44
C LEU A 140 -13.95 -0.18 -0.11
N ILE A 141 -13.98 -0.81 -1.28
CA ILE A 141 -15.21 -1.37 -1.85
C ILE A 141 -15.79 -2.47 -0.94
N GLY A 142 -14.95 -3.37 -0.44
CA GLY A 142 -15.36 -4.40 0.51
C GLY A 142 -15.86 -3.83 1.84
N LEU A 143 -15.26 -2.71 2.28
CA LEU A 143 -15.66 -1.99 3.50
C LEU A 143 -17.04 -1.38 3.34
N GLN A 144 -17.28 -0.71 2.21
CA GLN A 144 -18.56 -0.11 1.86
C GLN A 144 -19.64 -1.19 1.69
N ALA A 145 -19.31 -2.36 1.14
CA ALA A 145 -20.25 -3.48 1.01
C ALA A 145 -20.64 -4.11 2.36
N ALA A 146 -19.75 -4.06 3.36
CA ALA A 146 -19.97 -4.68 4.67
C ALA A 146 -20.65 -3.74 5.68
N MET A 147 -20.78 -2.45 5.38
CA MET A 147 -21.25 -1.42 6.32
C MET A 147 -22.60 -0.80 5.92
N PRO A 148 -23.47 -0.49 6.90
CA PRO A 148 -24.70 0.25 6.63
C PRO A 148 -24.37 1.72 6.26
N PRO A 149 -25.20 2.38 5.42
CA PRO A 149 -24.95 3.76 4.96
C PRO A 149 -24.65 4.76 6.08
N LYS A 150 -25.38 4.66 7.20
CA LYS A 150 -25.22 5.51 8.39
C LYS A 150 -23.83 5.50 9.02
N ASP A 151 -23.08 4.40 8.84
CA ASP A 151 -21.75 4.21 9.42
C ASP A 151 -20.62 4.35 8.36
N MET A 152 -20.96 4.59 7.08
CA MET A 152 -19.97 4.65 5.99
C MET A 152 -18.94 5.76 6.16
N ALA A 153 -19.37 6.96 6.55
CA ALA A 153 -18.46 8.10 6.72
C ALA A 153 -17.42 7.82 7.82
N THR A 154 -17.87 7.33 8.97
CA THR A 154 -16.98 7.00 10.09
C THR A 154 -16.05 5.83 9.77
N THR A 155 -16.54 4.80 9.09
CA THR A 155 -15.70 3.66 8.70
C THR A 155 -14.66 4.04 7.64
N THR A 156 -15.02 4.93 6.72
CA THR A 156 -14.07 5.46 5.73
C THR A 156 -12.99 6.31 6.40
N GLY A 157 -13.36 7.12 7.41
CA GLY A 157 -12.40 7.82 8.26
C GLY A 157 -11.43 6.85 8.97
N ALA A 158 -11.97 5.78 9.55
CA ALA A 158 -11.18 4.71 10.17
C ALA A 158 -10.17 4.08 9.20
N TYR A 159 -10.61 3.84 7.96
CA TYR A 159 -9.79 3.27 6.90
C TYR A 159 -8.64 4.19 6.50
N VAL A 160 -8.91 5.48 6.32
CA VAL A 160 -7.87 6.48 5.99
C VAL A 160 -6.90 6.65 7.15
N LEU A 161 -7.39 6.70 8.38
CA LEU A 161 -6.54 6.74 9.58
C LEU A 161 -5.63 5.50 9.67
N SER A 162 -6.20 4.31 9.46
CA SER A 162 -5.44 3.05 9.46
C SER A 162 -4.34 3.05 8.39
N ARG A 163 -4.65 3.59 7.21
CA ARG A 163 -3.68 3.75 6.12
C ARG A 163 -2.55 4.70 6.50
N ALA A 164 -2.88 5.89 6.99
CA ALA A 164 -1.89 6.89 7.39
C ALA A 164 -0.98 6.36 8.51
N PHE A 165 -1.58 5.71 9.51
CA PHE A 165 -0.84 5.11 10.62
C PHE A 165 0.08 3.99 10.15
N GLY A 166 -0.40 3.11 9.26
CA GLY A 166 0.43 2.06 8.65
C GLY A 166 1.61 2.62 7.86
N GLY A 167 1.42 3.73 7.14
CA GLY A 167 2.50 4.41 6.43
C GLY A 167 3.61 4.89 7.37
N THR A 168 3.25 5.61 8.44
CA THR A 168 4.22 6.08 9.44
C THR A 168 4.95 4.92 10.10
N VAL A 169 4.22 3.89 10.55
CA VAL A 169 4.80 2.71 11.19
C VAL A 169 5.74 1.97 10.23
N GLY A 170 5.37 1.83 8.95
CA GLY A 170 6.19 1.15 7.95
C GLY A 170 7.53 1.82 7.70
N VAL A 171 7.55 3.14 7.60
CA VAL A 171 8.82 3.89 7.43
C VAL A 171 9.68 3.74 8.68
N SER A 172 9.11 3.89 9.89
CA SER A 172 9.84 3.76 11.16
C SER A 172 10.41 2.36 11.38
N ILE A 173 9.65 1.30 11.09
CA ILE A 173 10.14 -0.08 11.14
C ILE A 173 11.30 -0.26 10.16
N GLY A 174 11.14 0.22 8.92
CA GLY A 174 12.22 0.15 7.93
C GLY A 174 13.50 0.85 8.39
N GLN A 175 13.39 2.02 9.03
CA GLN A 175 14.56 2.75 9.51
C GLN A 175 15.25 1.98 10.63
N ALA A 176 14.48 1.45 11.59
CA ALA A 176 15.00 0.68 12.70
C ALA A 176 15.68 -0.62 12.24
N VAL A 177 15.04 -1.36 11.32
CA VAL A 177 15.58 -2.61 10.77
C VAL A 177 16.86 -2.35 9.99
N ILE A 178 16.84 -1.40 9.05
CA ILE A 178 17.98 -1.12 8.18
C ILE A 178 19.15 -0.56 8.99
N SER A 179 18.93 0.37 9.92
CA SER A 179 20.00 0.91 10.77
C SER A 179 20.64 -0.16 11.66
N SER A 180 19.83 -1.02 12.27
CA SER A 180 20.34 -2.13 13.10
C SER A 180 21.17 -3.12 12.28
N GLU A 181 20.66 -3.55 11.13
CA GLU A 181 21.35 -4.51 10.26
C GLU A 181 22.60 -3.90 9.62
N LEU A 182 22.53 -2.64 9.20
CA LEU A 182 23.67 -1.94 8.63
C LEU A 182 24.80 -1.80 9.65
N ARG A 183 24.47 -1.47 10.91
CA ARG A 183 25.45 -1.37 11.99
C ARG A 183 26.20 -2.69 12.20
N LYS A 184 25.49 -3.82 12.21
CA LYS A 184 26.10 -5.15 12.32
C LYS A 184 27.02 -5.46 11.14
N ARG A 185 26.59 -5.13 9.91
CA ARG A 185 27.35 -5.42 8.69
C ARG A 185 28.58 -4.52 8.53
N VAL A 186 28.45 -3.23 8.79
CA VAL A 186 29.56 -2.27 8.72
C VAL A 186 30.61 -2.55 9.79
N ALA A 187 30.22 -3.02 10.99
CA ALA A 187 31.17 -3.40 12.04
C ALA A 187 32.14 -4.53 11.62
N THR A 188 31.82 -5.29 10.57
CA THR A 188 32.71 -6.33 10.02
C THR A 188 33.72 -5.79 8.99
N ILE A 189 33.60 -4.52 8.59
CA ILE A 189 34.48 -3.88 7.61
C ILE A 189 35.62 -3.17 8.35
N PRO A 190 36.89 -3.62 8.21
CA PRO A 190 38.01 -3.02 8.92
C PRO A 190 38.25 -1.56 8.49
N GLY A 191 38.53 -0.69 9.47
CA GLY A 191 38.99 0.68 9.24
C GLY A 191 37.93 1.66 8.71
N LEU A 192 36.65 1.32 8.81
CA LEU A 192 35.56 2.14 8.29
C LEU A 192 34.59 2.56 9.41
N THR A 193 34.52 3.86 9.67
CA THR A 193 33.52 4.46 10.58
C THR A 193 32.51 5.27 9.79
N ILE A 194 31.32 4.71 9.62
CA ILE A 194 30.18 5.37 8.97
C ILE A 194 29.07 5.54 10.00
N ASP A 195 28.36 6.67 9.95
CA ASP A 195 27.16 6.87 10.75
C ASP A 195 26.04 5.93 10.28
N THR A 196 25.70 4.98 11.15
CA THR A 196 24.63 3.99 10.97
C THR A 196 23.39 4.33 11.80
N SER A 197 23.27 5.57 12.27
CA SER A 197 22.08 6.07 12.95
C SER A 197 20.89 6.14 11.97
N PRO A 198 19.64 5.94 12.46
CA PRO A 198 18.44 6.09 11.63
C PRO A 198 18.35 7.44 10.90
N SER A 199 18.80 8.52 11.54
CA SER A 199 18.84 9.88 10.99
C SER A 199 19.85 10.06 9.85
N ALA A 200 20.97 9.32 9.89
CA ALA A 200 22.03 9.45 8.91
C ALA A 200 21.85 8.56 7.68
N LEU A 201 20.98 7.53 7.72
CA LEU A 201 20.83 6.55 6.64
C LEU A 201 20.70 7.19 5.24
N ALA A 202 19.84 8.20 5.10
CA ALA A 202 19.62 8.87 3.81
C ALA A 202 20.84 9.69 3.34
N GLN A 203 21.59 10.27 4.28
CA GLN A 203 22.81 11.02 3.99
C GLN A 203 23.97 10.09 3.64
N THR A 204 24.11 8.99 4.37
CA THR A 204 25.13 7.98 4.13
C THR A 204 25.01 7.39 2.73
N VAL A 205 23.81 7.13 2.21
CA VAL A 205 23.61 6.67 0.81
C VAL A 205 24.24 7.63 -0.20
N ARG A 206 24.15 8.95 0.04
CA ARG A 206 24.76 9.97 -0.83
C ARG A 206 26.28 10.04 -0.70
N GLN A 207 26.83 9.54 0.40
CA GLN A 207 28.27 9.53 0.67
C GLN A 207 28.97 8.29 0.09
N ILE A 208 28.25 7.20 -0.19
CA ILE A 208 28.82 5.96 -0.75
C ILE A 208 29.71 6.21 -1.99
N PRO A 209 29.30 7.03 -2.98
CA PRO A 209 30.14 7.29 -4.16
C PRO A 209 31.46 8.01 -3.85
N HIS A 210 31.53 8.74 -2.72
CA HIS A 210 32.69 9.52 -2.31
C HIS A 210 33.72 8.73 -1.47
N ILE A 211 33.45 7.44 -1.20
CA ILE A 211 34.41 6.55 -0.54
C ILE A 211 35.57 6.28 -1.52
N ALA A 212 36.78 6.69 -1.14
CA ALA A 212 37.97 6.63 -2.00
C ALA A 212 38.43 5.19 -2.28
N ASP A 213 38.35 4.29 -1.29
CA ASP A 213 38.71 2.90 -1.48
C ASP A 213 37.56 2.12 -2.15
N ALA A 214 37.85 1.53 -3.31
CA ALA A 214 36.91 0.74 -4.08
C ALA A 214 36.44 -0.52 -3.32
N ALA A 215 37.31 -1.14 -2.52
CA ALA A 215 36.96 -2.33 -1.75
C ALA A 215 35.98 -1.99 -0.61
N GLN A 216 36.27 -0.94 0.17
CA GLN A 216 35.34 -0.42 1.17
C GLN A 216 34.02 0.03 0.55
N ARG A 217 34.05 0.74 -0.59
CA ARG A 217 32.83 1.19 -1.28
C ARG A 217 31.94 0.01 -1.69
N ALA A 218 32.52 -1.04 -2.26
CA ALA A 218 31.78 -2.26 -2.62
C ALA A 218 31.21 -2.97 -1.39
N ALA A 219 31.99 -3.07 -0.30
CA ALA A 219 31.55 -3.67 0.95
C ALA A 219 30.37 -2.91 1.59
N VAL A 220 30.41 -1.58 1.59
CA VAL A 220 29.32 -0.72 2.10
C VAL A 220 28.07 -0.85 1.23
N THR A 221 28.23 -0.80 -0.09
CA THR A 221 27.14 -0.98 -1.06
C THR A 221 26.40 -2.29 -0.79
N ARG A 222 27.16 -3.38 -0.65
CA ARG A 222 26.63 -4.70 -0.34
C ARG A 222 25.99 -4.76 1.04
N ALA A 223 26.60 -4.17 2.06
CA ALA A 223 26.03 -4.08 3.39
C ALA A 223 24.66 -3.38 3.38
N TYR A 224 24.54 -2.27 2.65
CA TYR A 224 23.28 -1.55 2.47
C TYR A 224 22.23 -2.36 1.71
N ALA A 225 22.59 -2.96 0.58
CA ALA A 225 21.68 -3.79 -0.22
C ALA A 225 21.12 -4.94 0.62
N LEU A 226 21.97 -5.62 1.39
CA LEU A 226 21.56 -6.71 2.29
C LEU A 226 20.73 -6.22 3.49
N SER A 227 20.98 -5.02 4.01
CA SER A 227 20.13 -4.44 5.07
C SER A 227 18.74 -4.10 4.55
N ILE A 228 18.62 -3.57 3.33
CA ILE A 228 17.32 -3.33 2.68
C ILE A 228 16.62 -4.65 2.38
N ARG A 229 17.37 -5.69 1.98
CA ARG A 229 16.83 -7.05 1.84
C ARG A 229 16.15 -7.57 3.10
N THR A 230 16.70 -7.30 4.29
CA THR A 230 16.07 -7.69 5.56
C THR A 230 14.68 -7.07 5.73
N LEU A 231 14.44 -5.86 5.20
CA LEU A 231 13.12 -5.26 5.22
C LEU A 231 12.09 -6.06 4.42
N TRP A 232 12.47 -6.59 3.25
CA TRP A 232 11.60 -7.45 2.45
C TRP A 232 11.33 -8.78 3.14
N ILE A 233 12.33 -9.32 3.84
CA ILE A 233 12.16 -10.52 4.69
C ILE A 233 11.14 -10.27 5.81
N VAL A 234 11.12 -9.07 6.41
CA VAL A 234 10.12 -8.70 7.43
C VAL A 234 8.74 -8.48 6.81
N ASN A 235 8.63 -7.83 5.65
CA ASN A 235 7.35 -7.55 5.01
C ASN A 235 6.65 -8.80 4.47
N THR A 236 7.40 -9.82 4.06
CA THR A 236 6.87 -11.09 3.51
C THR A 236 5.94 -11.83 4.48
N PRO A 237 6.32 -12.16 5.73
CA PRO A 237 5.42 -12.79 6.70
C PRO A 237 4.28 -11.87 7.12
N LEU A 238 4.48 -10.55 7.17
CA LEU A 238 3.38 -9.60 7.42
C LEU A 238 2.30 -9.70 6.32
N ALA A 239 2.71 -9.80 5.05
CA ALA A 239 1.81 -10.02 3.94
C ALA A 239 1.17 -11.43 3.97
N GLY A 240 1.91 -12.45 4.41
CA GLY A 240 1.38 -13.80 4.65
C GLY A 240 0.28 -13.83 5.71
N VAL A 241 0.46 -13.12 6.83
CA VAL A 241 -0.58 -12.98 7.87
C VAL A 241 -1.80 -12.25 7.33
N ALA A 242 -1.61 -11.20 6.54
CA ALA A 242 -2.72 -10.50 5.89
C ALA A 242 -3.48 -11.40 4.92
N LEU A 243 -2.78 -12.19 4.11
CA LEU A 243 -3.37 -13.20 3.22
C LEU A 243 -4.25 -14.17 4.00
N LEU A 244 -3.71 -14.76 5.07
CA LEU A 244 -4.46 -15.69 5.93
C LEU A 244 -5.69 -15.02 6.55
N ALA A 245 -5.56 -13.77 7.02
CA ALA A 245 -6.69 -13.02 7.57
C ALA A 245 -7.81 -12.85 6.54
N VAL A 246 -7.47 -12.50 5.30
CA VAL A 246 -8.43 -12.20 4.22
C VAL A 246 -9.19 -13.44 3.76
N LEU A 247 -8.57 -14.63 3.81
CA LEU A 247 -9.26 -15.90 3.53
C LEU A 247 -10.49 -16.09 4.44
N THR A 248 -10.40 -15.61 5.68
CA THR A 248 -11.46 -15.79 6.68
C THR A 248 -12.62 -14.79 6.62
N MET A 249 -12.56 -13.83 5.70
CA MET A 249 -13.61 -12.81 5.56
C MET A 249 -14.93 -13.41 5.08
N ARG A 250 -16.07 -12.84 5.49
CA ARG A 250 -17.37 -13.22 4.88
C ARG A 250 -17.60 -12.43 3.59
N THR A 251 -18.23 -13.07 2.59
CA THR A 251 -18.67 -12.40 1.36
C THR A 251 -19.86 -11.49 1.66
N TYR A 252 -19.77 -10.24 1.23
CA TYR A 252 -20.90 -9.32 1.16
C TYR A 252 -21.14 -8.98 -0.31
N LYS A 253 -22.39 -9.07 -0.77
CA LYS A 253 -22.76 -8.65 -2.12
C LYS A 253 -22.67 -7.12 -2.17
N LEU A 254 -22.04 -6.59 -3.22
CA LEU A 254 -22.07 -5.16 -3.50
C LEU A 254 -23.53 -4.75 -3.73
N ARG A 255 -24.00 -3.76 -2.97
CA ARG A 255 -25.32 -3.16 -3.20
C ARG A 255 -25.17 -2.28 -4.45
N ASN A 256 -25.82 -2.66 -5.56
CA ASN A 256 -25.77 -1.86 -6.78
C ASN A 256 -26.34 -0.47 -6.48
N ASN A 257 -25.46 0.55 -6.41
CA ASN A 257 -25.85 1.95 -6.20
C ASN A 257 -26.82 2.45 -7.28
N ALA A 258 -26.80 1.88 -8.49
CA ALA A 258 -27.76 2.19 -9.55
C ALA A 258 -29.22 1.99 -9.10
N ARG A 259 -29.53 0.94 -8.34
CA ARG A 259 -30.87 0.73 -7.79
C ARG A 259 -31.20 1.68 -6.63
N HIS A 260 -30.21 2.25 -5.96
CA HIS A 260 -30.43 3.20 -4.86
C HIS A 260 -30.71 4.60 -5.39
N THR A 261 -30.00 5.03 -6.43
CA THR A 261 -30.29 6.28 -7.14
C THR A 261 -31.67 6.22 -7.80
N ASP A 262 -32.05 5.08 -8.39
CA ASP A 262 -33.40 4.89 -8.93
C ASP A 262 -34.48 4.86 -7.85
N HIS A 263 -34.21 4.30 -6.66
CA HIS A 263 -35.17 4.27 -5.55
C HIS A 263 -35.31 5.62 -4.86
N GLU A 264 -34.20 6.35 -4.68
CA GLU A 264 -34.19 7.72 -4.15
C GLU A 264 -34.79 8.70 -5.16
N ALA A 265 -34.55 8.55 -6.47
CA ALA A 265 -35.21 9.35 -7.51
C ALA A 265 -36.72 9.08 -7.59
N ARG A 266 -37.14 7.82 -7.39
CA ARG A 266 -38.56 7.43 -7.29
C ARG A 266 -39.22 7.91 -5.99
N GLU A 267 -38.51 7.89 -4.85
CA GLU A 267 -39.01 8.41 -3.57
C GLU A 267 -39.03 9.95 -3.52
N GLN A 268 -38.11 10.62 -4.22
CA GLN A 268 -38.04 12.08 -4.33
C GLN A 268 -38.92 12.65 -5.45
N GLY A 269 -39.69 11.82 -6.15
CA GLY A 269 -40.68 12.27 -7.13
C GLY A 269 -40.08 13.03 -8.32
N ILE A 270 -38.81 12.77 -8.67
CA ILE A 270 -38.17 13.39 -9.84
C ILE A 270 -38.69 12.65 -11.07
N SER A 271 -39.88 13.04 -11.52
CA SER A 271 -40.45 12.60 -12.79
C SER A 271 -39.56 13.10 -13.92
N GLN A 272 -38.99 12.16 -14.67
CA GLN A 272 -38.26 12.41 -15.90
C GLN A 272 -39.25 12.99 -16.92
N LYS A 273 -39.27 14.32 -17.06
CA LYS A 273 -40.10 15.02 -18.04
C LYS A 273 -39.37 15.04 -19.38
N ASP A 274 -39.94 14.29 -20.32
CA ASP A 274 -39.88 14.40 -21.78
C ASP A 274 -38.58 14.86 -22.45
N ASP A 275 -37.87 13.85 -22.94
CA ASP A 275 -37.15 13.90 -24.21
C ASP A 275 -38.19 13.92 -25.36
N SER A 276 -38.77 15.09 -25.65
CA SER A 276 -39.58 15.29 -26.85
C SER A 276 -39.53 16.74 -27.32
N THR A 277 -38.36 17.21 -27.76
CA THR A 277 -38.27 18.42 -28.59
C THR A 277 -37.06 18.33 -29.53
N MET A 278 -37.10 17.36 -30.45
CA MET A 278 -36.27 17.36 -31.66
C MET A 278 -37.12 16.89 -32.85
N VAL A 279 -38.03 17.75 -33.31
CA VAL A 279 -38.49 17.79 -34.71
C VAL A 279 -38.71 19.25 -35.07
N GLU A 280 -37.64 19.93 -35.43
CA GLU A 280 -37.69 21.16 -36.21
C GLU A 280 -38.00 20.76 -37.66
N THR A 281 -39.27 20.82 -38.04
CA THR A 281 -39.68 20.88 -39.45
C THR A 281 -40.63 22.06 -39.61
N THR A 282 -40.06 23.16 -40.09
CA THR A 282 -40.71 24.34 -40.65
C THR A 282 -41.74 23.96 -41.73
N PRO A 283 -42.89 24.65 -41.78
CA PRO A 283 -43.54 24.93 -43.05
C PRO A 283 -43.73 26.44 -43.31
N ALA A 284 -43.35 26.83 -44.52
CA ALA A 284 -43.84 27.90 -45.40
C ALA A 284 -44.21 29.28 -44.82
N ASP A 285 -43.44 30.30 -45.22
CA ASP A 285 -43.84 31.29 -46.24
C ASP A 285 -42.58 31.91 -46.90
#